data_AF-A0A2S2P7Z5-F1
#
_entry.id   AF-A0A2S2P7Z5-F1
#
_cell.length_a   1.000
_cell.length_b   1.000
_cell.length_c   1.000
_cell.angle_alpha   90.00
_cell.angle_beta   90.00
_cell.angle_gamma   90.00
#
_symmetry.space_group_name_H-M   'P 1'
#
loop_
_entity.id
_entity.type
_entity.pdbx_description
1 polymer ?
#
loop_
_entity_poly.entity_id
_entity_poly.type
_entity_poly.pdbx_seq_one_letter_code
_entity_poly.pdbx_strand_id
1 'polypeptide(L)'
;RSLLEHESYIVVMNFGSETETVILSNIVKNLNNDLYVYLGSENFAYNSGNIISTISSAGNPLTLRPQSVVVLTDKYIAPEISTIATESAGTQISSKLISIFSIFLVLKYFL
;
A
#
# COMPACT_ATOMS: atom_id res chain seq x y z
N ARG A 1 4.25 -20.59 -5.56
CA ARG A 1 2.81 -20.64 -5.18
C ARG A 1 2.05 -21.13 -6.39
N SER A 2 1.26 -22.20 -6.27
CA SER A 2 0.37 -22.66 -7.34
C SER A 2 -0.95 -21.92 -7.20
N LEU A 3 -1.50 -21.40 -8.29
CA LEU A 3 -2.83 -20.78 -8.32
C LEU A 3 -3.85 -21.92 -8.30
N LEU A 4 -4.24 -22.35 -7.10
CA LEU A 4 -5.29 -23.36 -6.91
C LEU A 4 -6.63 -22.63 -6.95
N GLU A 5 -7.49 -23.07 -7.87
CA GLU A 5 -8.84 -22.55 -8.18
C GLU A 5 -8.86 -21.30 -9.08
N HIS A 6 -9.03 -21.47 -10.41
CA HIS A 6 -9.50 -20.54 -11.46
C HIS A 6 -9.60 -19.03 -11.16
N GLU A 7 -8.60 -18.46 -10.51
CA GLU A 7 -8.55 -17.06 -10.10
C GLU A 7 -7.83 -16.26 -11.18
N SER A 8 -8.43 -15.14 -11.57
CA SER A 8 -7.87 -14.26 -12.59
C SER A 8 -7.03 -13.20 -11.92
N TYR A 9 -5.73 -13.16 -12.23
CA TYR A 9 -4.84 -12.11 -11.74
C TYR A 9 -4.58 -11.05 -12.80
N ILE A 10 -4.69 -9.79 -12.40
CA ILE A 10 -4.40 -8.64 -13.25
C ILE A 10 -3.31 -7.82 -12.59
N VAL A 11 -2.19 -7.66 -13.29
CA VAL A 11 -1.09 -6.80 -12.85
C VAL A 11 -1.23 -5.46 -13.54
N VAL A 12 -1.27 -4.38 -12.77
CA VAL A 12 -1.31 -3.02 -13.28
C VAL A 12 -0.12 -2.25 -12.72
N MET A 13 0.68 -1.67 -13.60
CA MET A 13 1.88 -0.94 -13.25
C MET A 13 1.80 0.47 -13.81
N ASN A 14 2.07 1.46 -12.97
CA ASN A 14 2.29 2.83 -13.40
C ASN A 14 3.79 3.06 -13.56
N PHE A 15 4.25 3.16 -14.81
CA PHE A 15 5.65 3.48 -15.15
C PHE A 15 5.95 4.99 -15.13
N GLY A 16 4.91 5.82 -15.00
CA GLY A 16 5.01 7.28 -15.01
C GLY A 16 5.54 7.86 -13.70
N SER A 17 5.77 9.17 -13.75
CA SER A 17 6.19 9.98 -12.60
C SER A 17 5.02 10.57 -11.82
N GLU A 18 3.79 10.44 -12.31
CA GLU A 18 2.60 11.05 -11.74
C GLU A 18 1.59 10.00 -11.25
N THR A 19 0.64 10.42 -10.41
CA THR A 19 -0.46 9.56 -10.02
C THR A 19 -1.46 9.44 -11.16
N GLU A 20 -1.89 8.23 -11.46
CA GLU A 20 -2.82 7.94 -12.56
C GLU A 20 -4.05 7.18 -12.07
N THR A 21 -5.22 7.55 -12.59
CA THR A 21 -6.48 6.84 -12.33
C THR A 21 -6.92 6.08 -13.59
N VAL A 22 -7.24 4.80 -13.42
CA VAL A 22 -7.52 3.86 -14.50
C VAL A 22 -8.90 3.23 -14.31
N ILE A 23 -9.74 3.33 -15.34
CA ILE A 23 -11.02 2.61 -15.43
C ILE A 23 -10.76 1.32 -16.19
N LEU A 24 -10.59 0.21 -15.46
CA LEU A 24 -10.11 -1.06 -16.03
C LEU A 24 -11.06 -1.65 -17.08
N SER A 25 -12.37 -1.46 -16.93
CA SER A 25 -13.38 -1.93 -17.89
C SER A 25 -13.27 -1.30 -19.28
N ASN A 26 -12.63 -0.13 -19.41
CA ASN A 26 -12.37 0.49 -20.70
C ASN A 26 -11.22 -0.18 -21.46
N ILE A 27 -10.33 -0.89 -20.76
CA ILE A 27 -9.08 -1.45 -21.30
C ILE A 27 -9.19 -2.96 -21.48
N VAL A 28 -9.71 -3.66 -20.46
CA VAL A 28 -9.89 -5.10 -20.46
C VAL A 28 -11.37 -5.43 -20.44
N LYS A 29 -11.81 -6.19 -21.43
CA LYS A 29 -13.21 -6.61 -21.56
C LYS A 29 -13.52 -7.78 -20.62
N ASN A 30 -14.79 -7.93 -20.26
CA ASN A 30 -15.31 -9.03 -19.44
C ASN A 30 -14.69 -9.12 -18.04
N LEU A 31 -14.29 -7.98 -17.46
CA LEU A 31 -13.93 -7.91 -16.05
C LEU A 31 -15.19 -7.89 -15.18
N ASN A 32 -15.07 -8.46 -13.99
CA ASN A 32 -16.04 -8.21 -12.93
C ASN A 32 -16.06 -6.71 -12.59
N ASN A 33 -17.22 -6.22 -12.15
CA ASN A 33 -17.37 -4.81 -11.77
C ASN A 33 -16.44 -4.42 -10.61
N ASP A 34 -16.13 -5.39 -9.75
CA ASP A 34 -15.27 -5.22 -8.58
C ASP A 34 -14.18 -6.30 -8.59
N LEU A 35 -12.96 -5.87 -8.23
CA LEU A 35 -11.80 -6.72 -8.04
C LEU A 35 -11.19 -6.44 -6.67
N TYR A 36 -10.46 -7.42 -6.14
CA TYR A 36 -9.80 -7.34 -4.84
C TYR A 36 -8.30 -7.15 -5.01
N VAL A 37 -7.72 -6.29 -4.19
CA VAL A 37 -6.27 -6.15 -4.11
C VAL A 37 -5.67 -7.42 -3.52
N TYR A 38 -4.79 -8.09 -4.26
CA TYR A 38 -4.03 -9.24 -3.79
C TYR A 38 -2.74 -8.81 -3.09
N LEU A 39 -1.95 -8.00 -3.78
CA LEU A 39 -0.69 -7.43 -3.27
C LEU A 39 -0.29 -6.22 -4.13
N GLY A 40 0.65 -5.43 -3.64
CA GLY A 40 1.21 -4.31 -4.38
C GLY A 40 2.65 -4.03 -4.02
N SER A 41 3.28 -3.11 -4.75
CA SER A 41 4.60 -2.56 -4.41
C SER A 41 4.55 -1.83 -3.07
N GLU A 42 5.68 -1.65 -2.39
CA GLU A 42 5.76 -0.91 -1.11
C GLU A 42 5.11 0.48 -1.14
N ASN A 43 5.19 1.19 -2.27
CA ASN A 43 4.62 2.53 -2.43
C ASN A 43 3.19 2.54 -3.03
N PHE A 44 2.42 1.46 -2.94
CA PHE A 44 1.05 1.47 -3.46
C PHE A 44 0.04 2.03 -2.43
N ALA A 45 -1.15 2.43 -2.90
CA ALA A 45 -2.12 3.20 -2.11
C ALA A 45 -3.17 2.36 -1.37
N TYR A 46 -3.06 1.03 -1.39
CA TYR A 46 -4.11 0.13 -0.92
C TYR A 46 -3.56 -0.91 0.06
N ASN A 47 -4.45 -1.56 0.77
CA ASN A 47 -4.19 -2.75 1.57
C ASN A 47 -4.71 -3.99 0.85
N SER A 48 -4.16 -5.15 1.18
CA SER A 48 -4.70 -6.43 0.72
C SER A 48 -6.18 -6.57 1.08
N GLY A 49 -6.99 -7.06 0.14
CA GLY A 49 -8.45 -7.19 0.26
C GLY A 49 -9.24 -5.91 -0.02
N ASN A 50 -8.61 -4.76 -0.29
CA ASN A 50 -9.37 -3.58 -0.72
C ASN A 50 -10.11 -3.84 -2.04
N ILE A 51 -11.32 -3.28 -2.15
CA ILE A 51 -12.17 -3.42 -3.34
C ILE A 51 -11.89 -2.27 -4.30
N ILE A 52 -11.57 -2.61 -5.54
CA ILE A 52 -11.35 -1.68 -6.64
C ILE A 52 -12.47 -1.87 -7.65
N SER A 53 -13.15 -0.78 -8.00
CA SER A 53 -14.16 -0.83 -9.04
C SER A 53 -13.54 -0.69 -10.42
N THR A 54 -13.91 -1.59 -11.31
CA THR A 54 -13.46 -1.57 -12.72
C THR A 54 -14.29 -0.63 -13.57
N ILE A 55 -15.48 -0.23 -13.10
CA ILE A 55 -16.42 0.68 -13.77
C ILE A 55 -16.41 2.06 -13.11
N SER A 56 -16.56 3.12 -13.91
CA SER A 56 -16.47 4.50 -13.41
C SER A 56 -17.59 4.88 -12.43
N SER A 57 -18.76 4.25 -12.52
CA SER A 57 -19.97 4.67 -11.80
C SER A 57 -20.00 4.24 -10.32
N ALA A 58 -19.14 3.30 -9.91
CA ALA A 58 -19.15 2.72 -8.57
C ALA A 58 -18.20 3.40 -7.58
N GLY A 59 -17.54 4.50 -7.97
CA GLY A 59 -16.97 5.46 -7.03
C GLY A 59 -15.59 5.15 -6.44
N ASN A 60 -14.94 4.04 -6.84
CA ASN A 60 -13.57 3.74 -6.43
C ASN A 60 -12.72 3.13 -7.56
N PRO A 61 -12.41 3.89 -8.62
CA PRO A 61 -11.54 3.41 -9.71
C PRO A 61 -10.11 3.16 -9.21
N LEU A 62 -9.35 2.36 -9.96
CA LEU A 62 -7.96 2.09 -9.61
C LEU A 62 -7.12 3.37 -9.72
N THR A 63 -6.44 3.77 -8.65
CA THR A 63 -5.51 4.90 -8.64
C THR A 63 -4.11 4.43 -8.26
N LEU A 64 -3.15 4.65 -9.14
CA LEU A 64 -1.77 4.18 -9.01
C LEU A 64 -0.84 5.36 -8.77
N ARG A 65 -0.04 5.28 -7.71
CA ARG A 65 1.05 6.21 -7.46
C ARG A 65 2.16 6.05 -8.52
N PRO A 66 3.03 7.07 -8.67
CA PRO A 66 4.20 6.97 -9.53
C PRO A 66 5.01 5.70 -9.22
N GLN A 67 5.48 5.02 -10.27
CA GLN A 67 6.36 3.85 -10.16
C GLN A 67 5.82 2.75 -9.22
N SER A 68 4.49 2.59 -9.17
CA SER A 68 3.84 1.58 -8.31
C SER A 68 3.21 0.45 -9.12
N VAL A 69 3.11 -0.72 -8.49
CA VAL A 69 2.42 -1.89 -9.05
C VAL A 69 1.34 -2.37 -8.10
N VAL A 70 0.24 -2.85 -8.66
CA VAL A 70 -0.79 -3.58 -7.93
C VAL A 70 -1.15 -4.85 -8.68
N VAL A 71 -1.47 -5.90 -7.93
CA VAL A 71 -2.03 -7.13 -8.44
C VAL A 71 -3.46 -7.23 -7.92
N LEU A 72 -4.41 -7.35 -8.83
CA LEU A 72 -5.83 -7.50 -8.55
C LEU A 72 -6.27 -8.94 -8.84
N THR A 73 -7.31 -9.39 -8.15
CA THR A 73 -7.94 -10.70 -8.37
C THR A 73 -9.46 -10.61 -8.30
N ASP A 74 -10.14 -11.54 -8.96
CA ASP A 74 -11.59 -11.73 -8.85
C ASP A 74 -12.00 -12.54 -7.61
N LYS A 75 -11.05 -13.23 -6.97
CA LYS A 75 -11.28 -13.99 -5.74
C LYS A 75 -11.35 -13.05 -4.54
N TYR A 76 -12.38 -13.23 -3.71
CA TYR A 76 -12.48 -12.49 -2.45
C TYR A 76 -11.28 -12.77 -1.56
N ILE A 77 -10.65 -11.70 -1.08
CA ILE A 77 -9.56 -11.74 -0.12
C ILE A 77 -10.06 -11.05 1.14
N ALA A 78 -10.06 -11.77 2.25
CA ALA A 78 -10.33 -11.17 3.54
C ALA A 78 -9.30 -10.06 3.79
N PRO A 79 -9.72 -8.82 4.07
CA PRO A 79 -8.78 -7.76 4.41
C PRO A 79 -7.90 -8.23 5.56
N GLU A 80 -6.59 -8.03 5.44
CA GLU A 80 -5.70 -8.28 6.57
C GLU A 80 -6.07 -7.29 7.67
N ILE A 81 -6.81 -7.78 8.67
CA ILE A 81 -6.94 -7.09 9.94
C ILE A 81 -5.56 -7.20 10.54
N SER A 82 -4.74 -6.17 10.37
CA SER A 82 -3.54 -6.00 11.16
C SER A 82 -4.00 -5.83 12.61
N THR A 83 -4.18 -6.96 13.31
CA THR A 83 -4.10 -6.99 14.77
C THR A 83 -2.69 -6.54 15.08
N ILE A 84 -2.54 -5.25 15.34
CA ILE A 84 -1.32 -4.69 15.89
C ILE A 84 -1.20 -5.33 17.28
N ALA A 85 -0.57 -6.49 17.35
CA ALA A 85 0.21 -6.82 18.52
C ALA A 85 1.33 -5.77 18.51
N THR A 86 1.17 -4.77 19.37
CA THR A 86 2.16 -3.70 19.58
C THR A 86 3.41 -4.32 20.20
N GLU A 87 4.18 -5.06 19.42
CA GLU A 87 5.60 -5.22 19.66
C GLU A 87 6.29 -4.20 18.77
N SER A 88 6.13 -2.93 19.16
CA SER A 88 6.99 -1.88 18.68
C SER A 88 8.41 -2.24 19.11
N ALA A 89 9.21 -2.82 18.21
CA ALA A 89 10.67 -2.76 18.29
C ALA A 89 11.18 -1.32 18.00
N GLY A 90 10.40 -0.31 18.40
CA GLY A 90 10.85 1.06 18.48
C GLY A 90 11.62 1.18 19.77
N THR A 91 12.95 1.30 19.68
CA THR A 91 13.76 1.75 20.80
C THR A 91 13.23 3.13 21.21
N GLN A 92 12.42 3.18 22.28
CA GLN A 92 12.04 4.44 22.90
C GLN A 92 13.30 5.06 23.50
N ILE A 93 14.00 5.86 22.68
CA ILE A 93 15.02 6.76 23.18
C ILE A 93 14.26 7.81 23.99
N SER A 94 14.25 7.61 25.30
CA SER A 94 13.69 8.55 26.26
C SER A 94 14.24 9.95 25.97
N SER A 95 13.35 10.92 25.78
CA SER A 95 13.67 12.33 25.51
C SER A 95 14.61 12.96 26.54
N LYS A 96 14.76 12.34 27.72
CA LYS A 96 15.74 12.73 28.74
C LYS A 96 17.20 12.57 28.27
N LEU A 97 17.51 11.62 27.40
CA LEU A 97 18.88 11.37 26.93
C LEU A 97 19.35 12.42 25.91
N ILE A 98 18.46 12.92 25.04
CA ILE A 98 18.76 14.02 24.09
C ILE A 98 19.13 15.32 24.82
N SER A 99 18.46 15.59 25.96
CA SER A 99 18.70 16.78 26.77
C SER A 99 20.11 16.78 27.37
N ILE A 100 20.55 15.63 27.89
CA ILE A 100 21.87 15.47 28.52
C ILE A 100 23.00 15.62 27.48
N PHE A 101 22.81 15.08 26.27
CA PHE A 101 23.80 15.20 25.19
C PHE A 101 23.98 16.66 24.74
N SER A 102 22.89 17.43 24.71
CA SER A 102 22.90 18.86 24.36
C SER A 102 23.67 19.69 25.38
N ILE A 103 23.47 19.43 26.69
CA ILE A 103 24.20 20.12 27.75
C ILE A 103 25.70 19.83 27.68
N PHE A 104 26.08 18.58 27.41
CA PHE A 104 27.50 18.19 27.30
C PHE A 104 28.21 18.89 26.14
N LEU A 105 27.53 19.04 24.99
CA LEU A 105 28.08 19.76 23.84
C LEU A 105 28.29 21.25 24.13
N VAL A 106 27.35 21.90 24.81
CA VAL A 106 27.48 23.31 25.18
C VAL A 106 28.60 23.52 26.20
N LEU A 107 28.72 22.62 27.19
CA LEU A 107 29.78 22.71 28.19
C LEU A 107 31.18 22.57 27.56
N LYS A 108 31.35 21.67 26.58
CA LYS A 108 32.63 21.48 25.88
C LYS A 108 32.96 22.62 24.90
N TYR A 109 31.97 23.40 24.48
CA TYR A 109 32.20 24.57 23.63
C TYR A 109 32.65 25.79 24.45
N PHE A 110 32.22 25.88 25.71
CA PHE A 110 32.51 27.00 26.61
C PHE A 110 33.74 26.81 27.51
N LEU A 111 34.19 25.56 27.72
CA LEU A 111 35.39 25.22 28.51
C LEU A 111 36.56 24.86 27.59
#